data_AF-A0A845YBA0-F1
#
_entry.id   AF-A0A845YBA0-F1
#
_cell.length_a   1.000
_cell.length_b   1.000
_cell.length_c   1.000
_cell.angle_alpha   90.00
_cell.angle_beta   90.00
_cell.angle_gamma   90.00
#
_symmetry.space_group_name_H-M   'P 1'
#
loop_
_entity.id
_entity.type
_entity.pdbx_description
1 polymer ?
#
loop_
_entity_poly.entity_id
_entity_poly.type
_entity_poly.pdbx_seq_one_letter_code
_entity_poly.pdbx_strand_id
1 'polypeptide(L)'
;MSQSPRDRIAQRRQLQKQQSQIFLELLPVLDDLDRACNHWQQAQRQAMLAVKSDSKPWWRKLLKWWRKLLNWHITPANNRAAELNTMVKSAYDGVYLIRQSLLEVLERQDVNPINTVGHPFDPKHMNALGREVRADAYPDTVIKEILKGYCWQERVLREAQVIVADRADADSSNF
;
A
#
# COMPACT_ATOMS: atom_id res chain seq x y z
N MET A 1 50.23 -3.13 13.76
CA MET A 1 49.56 -4.08 14.68
C MET A 1 48.47 -4.80 13.92
N SER A 2 48.67 -6.08 13.58
CA SER A 2 47.65 -6.89 12.90
C SER A 2 46.55 -7.25 13.90
N GLN A 3 45.30 -6.87 13.62
CA GLN A 3 44.15 -7.21 14.47
C GLN A 3 43.98 -8.73 14.58
N SER A 4 43.73 -9.20 15.81
CA SER A 4 43.56 -10.62 16.15
C SER A 4 42.36 -11.22 15.40
N PRO A 5 42.39 -12.52 15.03
CA PRO A 5 41.25 -13.19 14.38
C PRO A 5 39.91 -13.05 15.12
N ARG A 6 39.93 -12.98 16.46
CA ARG A 6 38.72 -12.76 17.28
C ARG A 6 38.12 -11.37 17.08
N ASP A 7 38.98 -10.35 17.00
CA ASP A 7 38.56 -8.94 16.83
C ASP A 7 37.89 -8.74 15.47
N ARG A 8 38.39 -9.39 14.42
CA ARG A 8 37.79 -9.33 13.07
C ARG A 8 36.38 -9.91 13.02
N ILE A 9 36.13 -11.00 13.74
CA ILE A 9 34.79 -11.63 13.81
C ILE A 9 33.83 -10.71 14.57
N ALA A 10 34.26 -10.16 15.70
CA ALA A 10 33.47 -9.20 16.48
C ALA A 10 33.13 -7.96 15.66
N GLN A 11 34.11 -7.41 14.94
CA GLN A 11 33.93 -6.25 14.07
C GLN A 11 32.94 -6.54 12.93
N ARG A 12 33.03 -7.70 12.26
CA ARG A 12 32.06 -8.10 11.23
C ARG A 12 30.64 -8.21 11.77
N ARG A 13 30.46 -8.82 12.95
CA ARG A 13 29.14 -8.90 13.60
C ARG A 13 28.59 -7.52 13.93
N GLN A 14 29.46 -6.61 14.38
CA GLN A 14 29.07 -5.23 14.67
C GLN A 14 28.65 -4.49 13.39
N LEU A 15 29.40 -4.62 12.31
CA LEU A 15 29.05 -4.05 11.01
C LEU A 15 27.70 -4.60 10.50
N GLN A 16 27.47 -5.91 10.60
CA GLN A 16 26.19 -6.51 10.23
C GLN A 16 25.03 -5.99 11.09
N LYS A 17 25.24 -5.79 12.39
CA LYS A 17 24.24 -5.17 13.27
C LYS A 17 23.94 -3.73 12.85
N GLN A 18 24.97 -2.95 12.52
CA GLN A 18 24.80 -1.57 12.05
C GLN A 18 24.05 -1.52 10.71
N GLN A 19 24.39 -2.38 9.76
CA GLN A 19 23.68 -2.47 8.49
C GLN A 19 22.22 -2.86 8.67
N SER A 20 21.95 -3.90 9.46
CA SER A 20 20.59 -4.31 9.82
C SER A 20 19.79 -3.17 10.46
N GLN A 21 20.43 -2.37 11.31
CA GLN A 21 19.79 -1.23 11.98
C GLN A 21 19.42 -0.14 10.98
N ILE A 22 20.32 0.18 10.03
CA ILE A 22 20.04 1.16 8.96
C ILE A 22 18.83 0.71 8.14
N PHE A 23 18.76 -0.58 7.75
CA PHE A 23 17.61 -1.08 7.00
C PHE A 23 16.31 -0.96 7.80
N LEU A 24 16.33 -1.30 9.09
CA LEU A 24 15.17 -1.14 9.97
C LEU A 24 14.69 0.30 10.07
N GLU A 25 15.60 1.27 10.10
CA GLU A 25 15.28 2.70 10.16
C GLU A 25 14.70 3.23 8.84
N LEU A 26 15.01 2.58 7.71
CA LEU A 26 14.44 2.94 6.40
C LEU A 26 13.02 2.38 6.18
N LEU A 27 12.64 1.28 6.85
CA LEU A 27 11.33 0.66 6.64
C LEU A 27 10.14 1.58 6.96
N PRO A 28 10.11 2.36 8.05
CA PRO A 28 9.02 3.31 8.32
C PRO A 28 8.87 4.38 7.22
N VAL A 29 9.98 4.86 6.66
CA VAL A 29 9.95 5.83 5.56
C VAL A 29 9.29 5.20 4.33
N LEU A 30 9.63 3.94 4.04
CA LEU A 30 8.99 3.19 2.98
C LEU A 30 7.49 2.98 3.22
N ASP A 31 7.08 2.69 4.46
CA ASP A 31 5.67 2.58 4.82
C ASP A 31 4.90 3.89 4.63
N ASP A 32 5.52 5.03 4.96
CA ASP A 32 4.91 6.34 4.76
C ASP A 32 4.77 6.67 3.27
N LEU A 33 5.74 6.29 2.43
CA LEU A 33 5.65 6.39 0.98
C LEU A 33 4.55 5.47 0.41
N ASP A 34 4.47 4.23 0.90
CA ASP A 34 3.40 3.30 0.54
C ASP A 34 2.03 3.85 0.94
N ARG A 35 1.89 4.38 2.16
CA ARG A 35 0.66 5.01 2.65
C ARG A 35 0.27 6.21 1.79
N ALA A 36 1.22 7.07 1.44
CA ALA A 36 0.98 8.22 0.57
C ALA A 36 0.49 7.78 -0.81
N CYS A 37 1.12 6.77 -1.41
CA CYS A 37 0.72 6.26 -2.72
C CYS A 37 -0.68 5.62 -2.68
N ASN A 38 -0.95 4.80 -1.66
CA ASN A 38 -2.23 4.12 -1.49
C ASN A 38 -3.37 5.12 -1.26
N HIS A 39 -3.16 6.14 -0.43
CA HIS A 39 -4.15 7.19 -0.17
C HIS A 39 -4.53 7.94 -1.45
N TRP A 40 -3.54 8.27 -2.29
CA TRP A 40 -3.80 8.90 -3.59
C TRP A 40 -4.60 7.99 -4.54
N GLN A 41 -4.20 6.72 -4.65
CA GLN A 41 -4.89 5.77 -5.53
C GLN A 41 -6.35 5.55 -5.11
N GLN A 42 -6.61 5.50 -3.80
CA GLN A 42 -7.97 5.40 -3.26
C GLN A 42 -8.79 6.65 -3.55
N ALA A 43 -8.24 7.85 -3.31
CA ALA A 43 -8.90 9.11 -3.62
C ALA A 43 -9.24 9.23 -5.11
N GLN A 44 -8.31 8.84 -5.99
CA GLN A 44 -8.55 8.83 -7.43
C GLN A 44 -9.66 7.84 -7.83
N ARG A 45 -9.66 6.64 -7.24
CA ARG A 45 -10.70 5.63 -7.49
C ARG A 45 -12.08 6.14 -7.08
N GLN A 46 -12.19 6.76 -5.91
CA GLN A 46 -13.46 7.35 -5.43
C GLN A 46 -13.94 8.46 -6.36
N ALA A 47 -13.05 9.35 -6.80
CA ALA A 47 -13.38 10.40 -7.77
C ALA A 47 -13.87 9.82 -9.10
N MET A 48 -13.23 8.77 -9.62
CA MET A 48 -13.70 8.08 -10.84
C MET A 48 -15.08 7.44 -10.68
N LEU A 49 -15.35 6.82 -9.53
CA LEU A 49 -16.66 6.20 -9.25
C LEU A 49 -17.76 7.28 -9.16
N ALA A 50 -17.47 8.42 -8.55
CA ALA A 50 -18.40 9.56 -8.50
C ALA A 50 -18.74 10.09 -9.91
N VAL A 51 -17.76 10.15 -10.82
CA VAL A 51 -17.98 10.55 -12.23
C VAL A 51 -18.82 9.50 -12.98
N LYS A 52 -18.57 8.21 -12.78
CA LYS A 52 -19.32 7.13 -13.44
C LYS A 52 -20.76 7.00 -12.93
N SER A 53 -21.02 7.38 -11.68
CA SER A 53 -22.36 7.39 -11.06
C SER A 53 -23.28 8.52 -11.56
N ASP A 54 -22.75 9.47 -12.35
CA ASP A 54 -23.53 10.57 -12.94
C ASP A 54 -24.37 10.07 -14.15
N SER A 55 -25.21 9.06 -13.90
CA SER A 55 -26.30 8.66 -14.79
C SER A 55 -27.25 9.84 -14.90
N LYS A 56 -27.06 10.65 -15.96
CA LYS A 56 -27.72 11.94 -16.14
C LYS A 56 -29.21 11.83 -15.84
N PRO A 57 -29.70 12.46 -14.77
CA PRO A 57 -31.11 12.46 -14.45
C PRO A 57 -31.92 12.93 -15.65
N TRP A 58 -33.08 12.30 -15.88
CA TRP A 58 -33.99 12.64 -16.98
C TRP A 58 -34.27 14.15 -17.08
N TRP A 59 -34.34 14.83 -15.93
CA TRP A 59 -34.58 16.27 -15.85
C TRP A 59 -33.42 17.10 -16.41
N ARG A 60 -32.16 16.62 -16.45
CA ARG A 60 -31.06 17.31 -17.16
C ARG A 60 -31.30 17.35 -18.67
N LYS A 61 -31.96 16.34 -19.25
CA LYS A 61 -32.37 16.36 -20.67
C LYS A 61 -33.53 17.35 -20.88
N LEU A 62 -34.48 17.40 -19.95
CA LEU A 62 -35.56 18.39 -19.93
C LEU A 62 -35.05 19.83 -19.78
N LEU A 63 -34.06 20.03 -18.90
CA LEU A 63 -33.40 21.31 -18.67
C LEU A 63 -32.68 21.81 -19.92
N LYS A 64 -32.04 20.90 -20.68
CA LYS A 64 -31.44 21.24 -21.99
C LYS A 64 -32.49 21.66 -23.01
N TRP A 65 -33.67 21.04 -23.01
CA TRP A 65 -34.79 21.44 -23.86
C TRP A 65 -35.32 22.83 -23.47
N TRP A 66 -35.53 23.10 -22.18
CA TRP A 66 -35.88 24.42 -21.64
C TRP A 66 -34.83 25.50 -21.93
N ARG A 67 -33.55 25.15 -21.85
CA ARG A 67 -32.43 26.04 -22.14
C ARG A 67 -32.32 26.43 -23.61
N LYS A 68 -32.94 25.66 -24.52
CA LYS A 68 -33.05 26.01 -25.95
C LYS A 68 -34.19 27.01 -26.20
N LEU A 69 -35.17 27.04 -25.29
CA LEU A 69 -36.35 27.92 -25.34
C LEU A 69 -36.09 29.30 -24.71
N LEU A 70 -35.20 29.41 -23.72
CA LEU A 70 -34.72 30.69 -23.17
C LEU A 70 -33.26 30.91 -23.56
N ASN A 71 -32.95 31.97 -24.33
CA ASN A 71 -31.62 32.29 -24.86
C ASN A 71 -30.61 32.74 -23.77
N TRP A 72 -30.25 31.82 -22.87
CA TRP A 72 -29.30 32.03 -21.78
C TRP A 72 -27.89 31.58 -22.22
N HIS A 73 -26.93 32.49 -22.22
CA HIS A 73 -25.50 32.19 -22.46
C HIS A 73 -24.82 31.64 -21.19
N ILE A 74 -24.42 30.37 -21.21
CA ILE A 74 -23.57 29.78 -20.16
C ILE A 74 -22.12 29.90 -20.60
N THR A 75 -21.27 30.54 -19.80
CA THR A 75 -19.81 30.58 -19.98
C THR A 75 -19.19 29.20 -19.70
N PRO A 76 -18.22 28.74 -20.50
CA PRO A 76 -17.58 27.45 -20.28
C PRO A 76 -16.58 27.49 -19.11
N ALA A 77 -16.34 26.28 -18.60
CA ALA A 77 -15.79 25.97 -17.29
C ALA A 77 -14.30 26.32 -17.06
N ASN A 78 -14.00 26.46 -15.77
CA ASN A 78 -12.79 26.88 -15.09
C ASN A 78 -11.51 26.06 -15.41
N ASN A 79 -10.56 26.63 -16.18
CA ASN A 79 -9.23 26.04 -16.49
C ASN A 79 -8.38 25.73 -15.24
N ARG A 80 -8.58 26.47 -14.14
CA ARG A 80 -7.82 26.32 -12.89
C ARG A 80 -7.96 24.93 -12.27
N ALA A 81 -9.13 24.29 -12.42
CA ALA A 81 -9.34 22.94 -11.91
C ALA A 81 -8.51 21.90 -12.68
N ALA A 82 -8.31 22.09 -13.99
CA ALA A 82 -7.48 21.21 -14.80
C ALA A 82 -5.99 21.35 -14.43
N GLU A 83 -5.52 22.59 -14.24
CA GLU A 83 -4.14 22.88 -13.81
C GLU A 83 -3.83 22.32 -12.41
N LEU A 84 -4.76 22.45 -11.45
CA LEU A 84 -4.58 21.87 -10.12
C LEU A 84 -4.49 20.34 -10.19
N ASN A 85 -5.30 19.69 -11.01
CA ASN A 85 -5.24 18.24 -11.19
C ASN A 85 -3.90 17.78 -11.78
N THR A 86 -3.33 18.51 -12.74
CA THR A 86 -2.02 18.17 -13.31
C THR A 86 -0.89 18.34 -12.31
N MET A 87 -0.91 19.41 -11.51
CA MET A 87 0.06 19.64 -10.43
C MET A 87 0.01 18.53 -9.37
N VAL A 88 -1.19 18.17 -8.90
CA VAL A 88 -1.36 17.10 -7.91
C VAL A 88 -0.92 15.74 -8.46
N LYS A 89 -1.21 15.46 -9.74
CA LYS A 89 -0.74 14.23 -10.39
C LYS A 89 0.79 14.19 -10.47
N SER A 90 1.42 15.29 -10.89
CA SER A 90 2.89 15.40 -10.97
C SER A 90 3.55 15.18 -9.60
N ALA A 91 2.96 15.75 -8.53
CA ALA A 91 3.44 15.53 -7.17
C ALA A 91 3.35 14.05 -6.75
N TYR A 92 2.25 13.36 -7.07
CA TYR A 92 2.13 11.92 -6.83
C TYR A 92 3.17 11.12 -7.61
N ASP A 93 3.35 11.42 -8.90
CA ASP A 93 4.33 10.73 -9.75
C ASP A 93 5.75 10.87 -9.16
N GLY A 94 6.10 12.04 -8.64
CA GLY A 94 7.37 12.27 -7.93
C GLY A 94 7.54 11.38 -6.69
N VAL A 95 6.52 11.30 -5.82
CA VAL A 95 6.53 10.44 -4.63
C VAL A 95 6.64 8.96 -5.02
N TYR A 96 5.89 8.55 -6.04
CA TYR A 96 5.94 7.19 -6.56
C TYR A 96 7.33 6.81 -7.08
N LEU A 97 7.99 7.71 -7.82
CA LEU A 97 9.37 7.48 -8.30
C LEU A 97 10.38 7.35 -7.17
N ILE A 98 10.26 8.17 -6.12
CA ILE A 98 11.12 8.07 -4.93
C ILE A 98 10.92 6.72 -4.24
N ARG A 99 9.66 6.27 -4.10
CA ARG A 99 9.32 4.94 -3.55
C ARG A 99 9.97 3.83 -4.35
N GLN A 100 9.88 3.88 -5.68
CA GLN A 100 10.50 2.88 -6.56
C GLN A 100 12.03 2.88 -6.42
N SER A 101 12.66 4.06 -6.43
CA SER A 101 14.11 4.16 -6.25
C SER A 101 14.57 3.60 -4.90
N LEU A 102 13.81 3.81 -3.83
CA LEU A 102 14.14 3.24 -2.52
C LEU A 102 14.03 1.71 -2.53
N LEU A 103 12.97 1.16 -3.12
CA LEU A 103 12.79 -0.28 -3.27
C LEU A 103 13.93 -0.90 -4.08
N GLU A 104 14.34 -0.29 -5.19
CA GLU A 104 15.49 -0.77 -5.99
C GLU A 104 16.79 -0.78 -5.19
N VAL A 105 17.02 0.24 -4.34
CA VAL A 105 18.22 0.30 -3.49
C VAL A 105 18.19 -0.81 -2.43
N LEU A 106 17.03 -1.06 -1.82
CA LEU A 106 16.85 -2.14 -0.84
C LEU A 106 17.05 -3.52 -1.48
N GLU A 107 16.47 -3.75 -2.65
CA GLU A 107 16.61 -4.99 -3.42
C GLU A 107 18.07 -5.29 -3.77
N ARG A 108 18.83 -4.27 -4.22
CA ARG A 108 20.28 -4.40 -4.48
C ARG A 108 21.12 -4.76 -3.25
N GLN A 109 20.57 -4.60 -2.05
CA GLN A 109 21.20 -4.99 -0.79
C GLN A 109 20.62 -6.29 -0.21
N ASP A 110 19.87 -7.06 -1.02
CA ASP A 110 19.17 -8.29 -0.62
C ASP A 110 18.09 -8.06 0.45
N VAL A 111 17.51 -6.86 0.51
CA VAL A 111 16.36 -6.56 1.36
C VAL A 111 15.10 -6.71 0.54
N ASN A 112 14.37 -7.80 0.79
CA ASN A 112 13.23 -8.22 -0.03
C ASN A 112 11.93 -8.23 0.79
N PRO A 113 10.80 -7.85 0.17
CA PRO A 113 9.50 -7.94 0.82
C PRO A 113 9.05 -9.40 0.99
N ILE A 114 8.36 -9.68 2.08
CA ILE A 114 7.73 -10.98 2.33
C ILE A 114 6.42 -11.04 1.55
N ASN A 115 6.24 -12.07 0.72
CA ASN A 115 4.99 -12.28 0.00
C ASN A 115 3.98 -12.97 0.92
N THR A 116 2.86 -12.33 1.20
CA THR A 116 1.93 -12.74 2.26
C THR A 116 0.56 -13.11 1.73
N VAL A 117 -0.13 -12.16 1.08
CA VAL A 117 -1.53 -12.33 0.64
C VAL A 117 -1.67 -13.53 -0.30
N GLY A 118 -2.60 -14.43 0.03
CA GLY A 118 -2.84 -15.67 -0.71
C GLY A 118 -1.93 -16.83 -0.34
N HIS A 119 -0.94 -16.63 0.53
CA HIS A 119 -0.08 -17.69 1.05
C HIS A 119 -0.54 -18.19 2.43
N PRO A 120 -0.18 -19.43 2.81
CA PRO A 120 -0.36 -19.91 4.17
C PRO A 120 0.36 -19.03 5.19
N PHE A 121 -0.24 -18.85 6.36
CA PHE A 121 0.38 -18.12 7.46
C PHE A 121 1.65 -18.84 7.96
N ASP A 122 2.77 -18.12 8.03
CA ASP A 122 4.02 -18.61 8.61
C ASP A 122 4.42 -17.78 9.84
N PRO A 123 4.33 -18.34 11.07
CA PRO A 123 4.70 -17.65 12.31
C PRO A 123 6.15 -17.16 12.36
N LYS A 124 7.06 -17.69 11.54
CA LYS A 124 8.46 -17.24 11.50
C LYS A 124 8.66 -15.91 10.78
N HIS A 125 7.73 -15.56 9.89
CA HIS A 125 7.85 -14.43 8.97
C HIS A 125 6.66 -13.44 9.10
N MET A 126 5.59 -13.87 9.76
CA MET A 126 4.32 -13.16 9.81
C MET A 126 3.78 -13.10 11.24
N ASN A 127 3.24 -11.93 11.59
CA ASN A 127 2.50 -11.69 12.82
C ASN A 127 1.01 -11.53 12.49
N ALA A 128 0.19 -12.48 12.94
CA ALA A 128 -1.26 -12.41 12.76
C ALA A 128 -1.87 -11.43 13.77
N LEU A 129 -2.39 -10.30 13.29
CA LEU A 129 -3.09 -9.32 14.13
C LEU A 129 -4.53 -9.72 14.42
N GLY A 130 -5.11 -10.61 13.62
CA GLY A 130 -6.47 -11.07 13.77
C GLY A 130 -6.86 -12.13 12.74
N ARG A 131 -8.05 -12.68 12.94
CA ARG A 131 -8.68 -13.64 12.04
C ARG A 131 -10.03 -13.09 11.57
N GLU A 132 -10.38 -13.35 10.32
CA GLU A 132 -11.67 -12.93 9.74
C GLU A 132 -12.28 -14.12 8.99
N VAL A 133 -13.57 -14.35 9.20
CA VAL A 133 -14.30 -15.43 8.56
C VAL A 133 -14.49 -15.09 7.07
N ARG A 134 -13.88 -15.91 6.20
CA ARG A 134 -14.01 -15.80 4.75
C ARG A 134 -14.42 -17.13 4.15
N ALA A 135 -15.54 -17.15 3.45
CA ALA A 135 -15.99 -18.34 2.72
C ALA A 135 -15.20 -18.57 1.41
N ASP A 136 -14.54 -17.54 0.90
CA ASP A 136 -13.78 -17.53 -0.35
C ASP A 136 -12.28 -17.79 -0.18
N ALA A 137 -11.81 -18.10 1.04
CA ALA A 137 -10.41 -18.38 1.33
C ALA A 137 -10.25 -19.69 2.14
N TYR A 138 -9.15 -20.40 1.91
CA TYR A 138 -8.79 -21.56 2.74
C TYR A 138 -8.43 -21.11 4.16
N PRO A 139 -8.77 -21.90 5.20
CA PRO A 139 -8.35 -21.60 6.57
C PRO A 139 -6.83 -21.41 6.68
N ASP A 140 -6.40 -20.57 7.63
CA ASP A 140 -4.99 -20.24 7.88
C ASP A 140 -4.25 -19.61 6.67
N THR A 141 -4.99 -19.10 5.67
CA THR A 141 -4.42 -18.34 4.56
C THR A 141 -4.46 -16.85 4.85
N VAL A 142 -3.40 -16.12 4.50
CA VAL A 142 -3.38 -14.66 4.63
C VAL A 142 -4.34 -14.04 3.62
N ILE A 143 -5.31 -13.29 4.12
CA ILE A 143 -6.34 -12.62 3.32
C ILE A 143 -6.08 -11.12 3.16
N LYS A 144 -5.32 -10.53 4.08
CA LYS A 144 -4.97 -9.11 4.04
C LYS A 144 -3.63 -8.87 4.71
N GLU A 145 -2.80 -8.06 4.05
CA GLU A 145 -1.59 -7.48 4.62
C GLU A 145 -1.91 -6.09 5.15
N ILE A 146 -1.60 -5.85 6.43
CA ILE A 146 -1.75 -4.54 7.08
C ILE A 146 -0.44 -3.77 7.03
N LEU A 147 0.68 -4.46 7.28
CA LEU A 147 2.02 -3.91 7.19
C LEU A 147 2.92 -4.91 6.48
N LYS A 148 3.64 -4.45 5.47
CA LYS A 148 4.55 -5.28 4.69
C LYS A 148 5.76 -5.72 5.52
N GLY A 149 6.03 -7.02 5.52
CA GLY A 149 7.24 -7.58 6.13
C GLY A 149 8.43 -7.52 5.18
N TYR A 150 9.63 -7.50 5.73
CA TYR A 150 10.88 -7.49 4.97
C TYR A 150 11.91 -8.43 5.58
N CYS A 151 12.62 -9.14 4.71
CA CYS A 151 13.77 -9.97 5.04
C CYS A 151 15.04 -9.36 4.45
N TRP A 152 16.14 -9.48 5.17
CA TRP A 152 17.48 -9.19 4.66
C TRP A 152 18.25 -10.50 4.59
N GLN A 153 18.56 -10.94 3.38
CA GLN A 153 19.06 -12.31 3.15
C GLN A 153 18.08 -13.32 3.77
N GLU A 154 18.56 -14.22 4.63
CA GLU A 154 17.75 -15.23 5.33
C GLU A 154 17.17 -14.73 6.66
N ARG A 155 17.39 -13.47 7.02
CA ARG A 155 16.98 -12.92 8.33
C ARG A 155 15.79 -12.00 8.19
N VAL A 156 14.75 -12.27 8.97
CA VAL A 156 13.62 -11.34 9.11
C VAL A 156 14.10 -10.04 9.75
N LEU A 157 13.92 -8.93 9.05
CA LEU A 157 14.09 -7.59 9.62
C LEU A 157 12.82 -7.20 10.37
N ARG A 158 11.69 -7.31 9.68
CA ARG A 158 10.36 -7.00 10.23
C ARG A 158 9.36 -8.02 9.72
N GLU A 159 8.65 -8.64 10.65
CA GLU A 159 7.55 -9.55 10.32
C GLU A 159 6.42 -8.81 9.61
N ALA A 160 5.78 -9.48 8.66
CA ALA A 160 4.59 -8.93 8.02
C ALA A 160 3.41 -8.98 8.99
N GLN A 161 2.65 -7.89 9.10
CA GLN A 161 1.44 -7.87 9.91
C GLN A 161 0.24 -8.20 9.04
N VAL A 162 -0.46 -9.28 9.38
CA VAL A 162 -1.46 -9.87 8.49
C VAL A 162 -2.76 -10.18 9.22
N ILE A 163 -3.84 -10.28 8.43
CA ILE A 163 -5.11 -10.89 8.83
C ILE A 163 -5.23 -12.21 8.08
N VAL A 164 -5.62 -13.25 8.81
CA VAL A 164 -5.70 -14.63 8.33
C VAL A 164 -7.16 -15.07 8.24
N ALA A 165 -7.49 -15.92 7.26
CA ALA A 165 -8.81 -16.52 7.15
C ALA A 165 -9.09 -17.46 8.31
N ASP A 166 -10.24 -17.28 8.95
CA ASP A 166 -10.79 -18.27 9.89
C ASP A 166 -11.74 -19.23 9.18
N ARG A 167 -11.96 -20.40 9.78
CA ARG A 167 -12.95 -21.35 9.29
C ARG A 167 -14.35 -20.75 9.47
N ALA A 168 -15.16 -20.81 8.42
CA ALA A 168 -16.58 -20.48 8.50
C ALA A 168 -17.31 -21.62 9.24
N ASP A 169 -17.29 -21.57 10.57
CA ASP A 169 -18.01 -22.52 11.40
C ASP A 169 -19.50 -22.14 11.39
N ALA A 170 -20.34 -23.00 10.83
CA ALA A 170 -21.78 -22.80 10.73
C ALA A 170 -22.54 -22.86 12.07
N ASP A 171 -21.84 -22.90 13.22
CA ASP A 171 -22.37 -23.32 14.52
C ASP A 171 -22.28 -22.26 15.65
N SER A 172 -22.16 -20.96 15.35
CA SER A 172 -22.16 -19.90 16.38
C SER A 172 -23.57 -19.38 16.76
N SER A 173 -24.62 -20.13 16.44
CA SER A 173 -26.03 -19.80 16.76
C SER A 173 -26.62 -20.57 17.96
N ASN A 174 -25.79 -20.98 18.92
CA ASN A 174 -26.26 -21.47 20.22
C ASN A 174 -25.31 -21.04 21.34
N PHE A 175 -25.51 -19.83 21.88
CA PHE A 175 -25.36 -19.51 23.30
C PHE A 175 -26.11 -18.21 23.62
#